data_AF-A0A970BCZ4-F1
#
_entry.id   AF-A0A970BCZ4-F1
#
_cell.length_a   1.000
_cell.length_b   1.000
_cell.length_c   1.000
_cell.angle_alpha   90.00
_cell.angle_beta   90.00
_cell.angle_gamma   90.00
#
_symmetry.space_group_name_H-M   'P 1'
#
loop_
_entity.id
_entity.type
_entity.pdbx_description
1 polymer ?
#
loop_
_entity_poly.entity_id
_entity_poly.type
_entity_poly.pdbx_seq_one_letter_code
_entity_poly.pdbx_strand_id
1 'polypeptide(L)'
;GILKGADNPENAQKFIQFLLSQEGQQYFADETFEYPVIEGVASSVTPSLADLDKLAVDISLTDLADLAGTQDLLIELGIIE
;
A
#
# COMPACT_ATOMS: atom_id res chain seq x y z
N GLY A 1 1.41 10.56 -3.83
CA GLY A 1 1.92 11.39 -4.96
C GLY A 1 2.01 12.84 -4.55
N ILE A 2 2.62 13.70 -5.36
CA ILE A 2 2.74 15.15 -5.08
C ILE A 2 1.61 15.91 -5.77
N LEU A 3 0.92 16.78 -5.04
CA LEU A 3 -0.17 17.59 -5.59
C LEU A 3 0.38 18.65 -6.56
N LYS A 4 -0.33 18.87 -7.67
CA LYS A 4 0.06 19.87 -8.69
C LYS A 4 0.16 21.30 -8.15
N GLY A 5 -0.65 21.63 -7.14
CA GLY A 5 -0.68 22.96 -6.49
C GLY A 5 0.03 23.00 -5.13
N ALA A 6 0.94 22.07 -4.85
CA ALA A 6 1.65 22.07 -3.57
C ALA A 6 2.58 23.29 -3.45
N ASP A 7 2.50 23.99 -2.32
CA ASP A 7 3.37 25.15 -2.05
C ASP A 7 4.86 24.76 -1.89
N ASN A 8 5.14 23.50 -1.57
CA ASN A 8 6.49 22.98 -1.29
C ASN A 8 6.75 21.64 -2.01
N PRO A 9 6.78 21.60 -3.35
CA PRO A 9 6.89 20.34 -4.10
C PRO A 9 8.22 19.63 -3.86
N GLU A 10 9.32 20.37 -3.68
CA GLU A 10 10.64 19.79 -3.40
C GLU A 10 10.69 19.07 -2.05
N ASN A 11 10.08 19.63 -1.01
CA ASN A 11 10.02 18.98 0.31
C ASN A 11 9.08 17.77 0.29
N ALA A 12 7.98 17.83 -0.48
CA ALA A 12 7.12 16.68 -0.69
C ALA A 12 7.89 15.52 -1.38
N GLN A 13 8.75 15.84 -2.35
CA GLN A 13 9.61 14.85 -3.00
C GLN A 13 10.61 14.23 -2.00
N LYS A 14 11.28 15.04 -1.18
CA LYS A 14 12.19 14.56 -0.13
C LYS A 14 11.47 13.66 0.89
N PHE A 15 10.22 14.01 1.23
CA PHE A 15 9.42 13.19 2.13
C PHE A 15 9.08 11.83 1.53
N ILE A 16 8.67 11.77 0.25
CA ILE A 16 8.46 10.49 -0.44
C ILE A 16 9.74 9.66 -0.49
N GLN A 17 10.89 10.29 -0.75
CA GLN A 17 12.19 9.60 -0.71
C GLN A 17 12.50 9.02 0.67
N PHE A 18 12.16 9.75 1.74
CA PHE A 18 12.30 9.25 3.11
C PHE A 18 11.36 8.06 3.39
N LEU A 19 10.10 8.11 2.95
CA LEU A 19 9.16 6.99 3.11
C LEU A 19 9.65 5.72 2.41
N LEU A 20 10.40 5.85 1.31
CA LEU A 20 11.00 4.74 0.56
C LEU A 20 12.46 4.46 0.96
N SER A 21 12.97 5.10 2.02
CA SER A 21 14.28 4.79 2.57
C SER A 21 14.24 3.51 3.39
N GLN A 22 15.40 2.89 3.62
CA GLN A 22 15.49 1.72 4.50
C GLN A 22 14.96 2.00 5.91
N GLU A 23 15.25 3.19 6.45
CA GLU A 23 14.75 3.60 7.77
C GLU A 23 13.23 3.73 7.81
N GLY A 24 12.64 4.43 6.83
CA GLY A 24 11.19 4.60 6.74
C GLY A 24 10.46 3.27 6.53
N GLN A 25 11.00 2.40 5.67
CA GLN A 25 10.42 1.09 5.39
C GLN A 25 10.57 0.12 6.58
N GLN A 26 11.68 0.17 7.32
CA GLN A 26 11.85 -0.61 8.54
C GLN A 26 10.83 -0.19 9.61
N TYR A 27 10.55 1.11 9.76
CA TYR A 27 9.52 1.59 10.66
C TYR A 27 8.14 1.00 10.34
N PHE A 28 7.71 1.02 9.07
CA PHE A 28 6.42 0.42 8.69
C PHE A 28 6.40 -1.09 8.93
N ALA A 29 7.51 -1.79 8.64
CA ALA A 29 7.62 -3.22 8.89
C ALA A 29 7.48 -3.59 10.37
N ASP A 30 8.08 -2.80 11.27
CA ASP A 30 8.17 -3.12 12.70
C ASP A 30 6.97 -2.60 13.51
N GLU A 31 6.51 -1.39 13.23
CA GLU A 31 5.49 -0.72 14.03
C GLU A 31 4.07 -0.89 13.49
N THR A 32 3.94 -1.05 12.17
CA THR A 32 2.64 -1.22 11.50
C THR A 32 2.43 -2.61 10.92
N PHE A 33 3.48 -3.44 10.91
CA PHE A 33 3.46 -4.81 10.39
C PHE A 33 3.07 -4.91 8.91
N GLU A 34 3.29 -3.83 8.15
CA GLU A 34 3.05 -3.78 6.71
C GLU A 34 4.21 -4.42 5.93
N TYR A 35 3.93 -4.83 4.69
CA TYR A 35 4.95 -5.39 3.80
C TYR A 35 5.89 -4.29 3.30
N PRO A 36 7.21 -4.43 3.49
CA PRO A 36 8.17 -3.52 2.86
C PRO A 36 8.06 -3.60 1.34
N VAL A 37 8.10 -2.45 0.68
CA VAL A 37 7.97 -2.34 -0.80
C VAL A 37 9.31 -2.06 -1.49
N ILE A 38 10.41 -2.17 -0.74
CA ILE A 38 11.78 -2.08 -1.26
C ILE A 38 12.57 -3.33 -0.86
N GLU A 39 13.65 -3.59 -1.57
CA GLU A 39 14.60 -4.63 -1.20
C GLU A 39 15.44 -4.26 0.04
N GLY A 40 15.98 -5.25 0.74
CA GLY A 40 16.91 -5.03 1.85
C GLY A 40 16.27 -4.65 3.17
N VAL A 41 14.94 -4.71 3.28
CA VAL A 41 14.17 -4.56 4.52
C VAL A 41 13.46 -5.88 4.80
N ALA A 42 13.66 -6.42 6.00
CA ALA A 42 13.03 -7.65 6.43
C ALA A 42 11.96 -7.34 7.49
N SER A 43 10.83 -8.04 7.40
CA SER A 43 9.86 -8.15 8.49
C SER A 43 10.00 -9.51 9.14
N SER A 44 9.85 -9.57 10.46
CA SER A 44 9.88 -10.83 11.21
C SER A 44 8.51 -11.54 11.23
N VAL A 45 7.44 -10.85 10.83
CA VAL A 45 6.07 -11.33 10.94
C VAL A 45 5.40 -11.58 9.58
N THR A 46 6.01 -11.16 8.48
CA THR A 46 5.47 -11.37 7.14
C THR A 46 6.40 -12.23 6.27
N PRO A 47 5.86 -13.02 5.32
CA PRO A 47 6.68 -13.57 4.25
C PRO A 47 7.26 -12.46 3.36
N SER A 48 8.22 -12.82 2.50
CA SER A 48 8.77 -11.86 1.54
C SER A 48 7.72 -11.48 0.50
N LEU A 49 7.74 -10.23 0.04
CA LEU A 49 6.82 -9.76 -1.01
C LEU A 49 6.98 -10.59 -2.30
N ALA A 50 8.21 -10.97 -2.64
CA ALA A 50 8.52 -11.81 -3.80
C ALA A 50 7.90 -13.22 -3.74
N ASP A 51 7.64 -13.75 -2.54
CA ASP A 51 6.93 -15.02 -2.39
C ASP A 51 5.42 -14.84 -2.57
N LEU A 52 4.88 -13.69 -2.14
CA LEU A 52 3.47 -13.35 -2.35
C LEU A 52 3.16 -13.07 -3.83
N ASP A 53 4.06 -12.40 -4.55
CA ASP A 53 3.88 -12.12 -5.98
C ASP A 53 3.71 -13.39 -6.82
N LYS A 54 4.28 -14.53 -6.38
CA LYS A 54 4.09 -15.84 -7.04
C LYS A 54 2.68 -16.41 -6.87
N LEU A 55 1.95 -15.95 -5.86
CA LEU A 55 0.60 -16.39 -5.50
C LEU A 55 -0.48 -15.36 -5.87
N ALA A 56 -0.08 -14.10 -6.04
CA ALA A 56 -0.98 -13.00 -6.34
C ALA A 56 -1.68 -13.21 -7.69
N VAL A 57 -2.97 -12.87 -7.73
CA VAL A 57 -3.71 -12.77 -8.99
C VAL A 57 -3.27 -11.49 -9.68
N ASP A 58 -2.94 -11.59 -10.97
CA ASP A 58 -2.60 -10.43 -11.80
C ASP A 58 -3.88 -9.66 -12.16
N ILE A 59 -4.21 -8.67 -11.33
CA ILE A 59 -5.35 -7.77 -11.50
C ILE A 59 -4.90 -6.33 -11.22
N SER A 60 -5.32 -5.39 -12.07
CA SER A 60 -5.07 -3.98 -11.79
C SER A 60 -5.95 -3.53 -10.64
N LEU A 61 -5.38 -2.78 -9.70
CA LEU A 61 -6.17 -2.17 -8.63
C LEU A 61 -7.20 -1.16 -9.18
N THR A 62 -7.00 -0.62 -10.38
CA THR A 62 -7.99 0.24 -11.04
C THR A 62 -9.26 -0.52 -11.44
N ASP A 63 -9.14 -1.81 -11.71
CA ASP A 63 -10.27 -2.66 -12.08
C ASP A 63 -11.14 -2.97 -10.85
N LEU A 64 -10.59 -2.77 -9.64
CA LEU A 64 -11.25 -2.91 -8.34
C LEU A 64 -11.82 -1.57 -7.81
N ALA A 65 -11.89 -0.53 -8.64
CA ALA A 65 -12.27 0.82 -8.19
C ALA A 65 -13.77 0.98 -7.89
N ASP A 66 -14.64 0.04 -8.30
CA ASP A 66 -16.09 0.12 -8.06
C ASP A 66 -16.46 -0.25 -6.62
N LEU A 67 -16.21 0.68 -5.72
CA LEU A 67 -16.59 0.55 -4.31
C LEU A 67 -18.11 0.52 -4.14
N ALA A 68 -18.87 1.30 -4.93
CA ALA A 68 -20.31 1.39 -4.82
C ALA A 68 -20.99 0.06 -5.19
N GLY A 69 -20.61 -0.55 -6.32
CA GLY A 69 -21.10 -1.86 -6.70
C GLY A 69 -20.74 -2.95 -5.70
N THR A 70 -19.55 -2.87 -5.08
CA THR A 70 -19.17 -3.79 -3.99
C THR A 70 -20.06 -3.60 -2.76
N GLN A 71 -20.34 -2.35 -2.37
CA GLN A 71 -21.20 -2.04 -1.23
C GLN A 71 -22.64 -2.49 -1.48
N ASP A 72 -23.20 -2.23 -2.67
CA ASP A 72 -24.55 -2.66 -3.04
C ASP A 72 -24.71 -4.18 -2.91
N LEU A 73 -23.72 -4.94 -3.38
CA LEU A 73 -23.71 -6.41 -3.25
C LEU A 73 -23.68 -6.85 -1.77
N LEU A 74 -22.84 -6.21 -0.95
CA LEU A 74 -22.73 -6.54 0.48
C LEU A 74 -24.01 -6.18 1.25
N ILE A 75 -24.69 -5.10 0.88
CA ILE A 75 -25.99 -4.68 1.44
C ILE A 75 -27.08 -5.67 1.02
N GLU A 76 -27.14 -6.05 -0.26
CA GLU A 76 -28.10 -7.04 -0.76
C GLU A 76 -27.98 -8.38 -0.01
N LEU A 77 -26.75 -8.78 0.31
CA LEU A 77 -26.46 -9.98 1.08
C LEU A 77 -26.63 -9.81 2.61
N GLY A 78 -26.90 -8.59 3.09
CA GLY A 78 -27.05 -8.27 4.51
C GLY A 78 -25.76 -8.40 5.33
N ILE A 79 -24.60 -8.26 4.69
CA ILE A 79 -23.28 -8.29 5.35
C ILE A 79 -22.99 -6.93 6.01
N ILE A 80 -23.43 -5.85 5.39
CA ILE A 80 -23.33 -4.47 5.88
C ILE A 80 -24.67 -3.74 5.71
N GLU A 81 -24.82 -2.58 6.36
CA GLU A 81 -26.01 -1.70 6.33
C GLU A 81 -25.77 -0.42 5.53
#